data_AF-A0AAN7HQ47-F1
#
_entry.id   AF-A0AAN7HQ47-F1
#
_cell.length_a   1.000
_cell.length_b   1.000
_cell.length_c   1.000
_cell.angle_alpha   90.00
_cell.angle_beta   90.00
_cell.angle_gamma   90.00
#
_symmetry.space_group_name_H-M   'P 1'
#
loop_
_entity.id
_entity.type
_entity.pdbx_description
1 polymer ?
#
loop_
_entity_poly.entity_id
_entity_poly.type
_entity_poly.pdbx_seq_one_letter_code
_entity_poly.pdbx_strand_id
1 'polypeptide(L)'
;MKNRRERLKQLALEHLTPAEAHELRLLSTAVLDAHAPQAVWLLHQRGVPIPAALGIGSSAKAFPVSVYGTIADPGTAQLFFRHGFRDTGFALKKYYDNGEWGLRCGMSLSYITWLHDHGVDALTFPIVTLPSGRGIFTAHTTFYSIGLAIDKVGCETMFADSFQIQWVRAALLRPDLKDDCQCACSAESCTPLKQLLRGLCHSGSWKFLELGYNRDHDVLERFLAFLELFDAHLDMRHHLAFLRFLTFQALEIPHTCCTLAPQYHRFSVEESQEMQSEHADELELLEELSRELETDMINKLQNPDREFGIIRSFWEDIWFLRMAAVRQQLDGDDLPVDQKQEAEKIGIVWDQVGEPAPPAPPVTEGLNPYHRETLDYWVYELERIEAECQ
;
A
#
# COMPACT_ATOMS: atom_id res chain seq x y z
N MET A 1 25.03 -25.87 -0.49
CA MET A 1 24.41 -25.27 -1.70
C MET A 1 25.45 -24.80 -2.73
N LYS A 2 26.40 -23.91 -2.38
CA LYS A 2 27.43 -23.39 -3.32
C LYS A 2 28.15 -24.46 -4.14
N ASN A 3 28.76 -25.45 -3.50
CA ASN A 3 29.49 -26.52 -4.21
C ASN A 3 28.62 -27.24 -5.25
N ARG A 4 27.35 -27.49 -4.93
CA ARG A 4 26.38 -28.08 -5.85
C ARG A 4 26.13 -27.19 -7.07
N ARG A 5 26.01 -25.86 -6.89
CA ARG A 5 25.86 -24.90 -7.99
C ARG A 5 27.11 -24.80 -8.86
N GLU A 6 28.29 -24.81 -8.26
CA GLU A 6 29.56 -24.80 -9.02
C GLU A 6 29.74 -26.08 -9.85
N ARG A 7 29.36 -27.24 -9.31
CA ARG A 7 29.40 -28.51 -10.06
C ARG A 7 28.41 -28.51 -11.23
N LEU A 8 27.21 -27.95 -11.04
CA LEU A 8 26.24 -27.78 -12.12
C LEU A 8 26.75 -26.81 -13.20
N LYS A 9 27.39 -25.71 -12.79
CA LYS A 9 28.01 -24.72 -13.68
C LYS A 9 29.12 -25.34 -14.53
N GLN A 10 29.97 -26.17 -13.92
CA GLN A 10 31.00 -26.92 -14.64
C GLN A 10 30.38 -27.88 -15.67
N LEU A 11 29.37 -28.66 -15.26
CA LEU A 11 28.65 -29.55 -16.18
C LEU A 11 28.03 -28.79 -17.36
N ALA A 12 27.47 -27.60 -17.10
CA ALA A 12 26.93 -26.72 -18.13
C ALA A 12 28.02 -26.18 -19.08
N LEU A 13 29.17 -25.75 -18.57
CA LEU A 13 30.30 -25.29 -19.39
C LEU A 13 30.83 -26.35 -20.36
N GLU A 14 30.75 -27.63 -19.98
CA GLU A 14 31.21 -28.75 -20.81
C GLU A 14 30.27 -29.06 -21.99
N HIS A 15 28.98 -28.70 -21.88
CA HIS A 15 27.94 -29.17 -22.82
C HIS A 15 27.17 -28.04 -23.53
N LEU A 16 27.24 -26.80 -23.03
CA LEU A 16 26.55 -25.65 -23.62
C LEU A 16 27.46 -24.89 -24.57
N THR A 17 26.85 -24.22 -25.56
CA THR A 17 27.58 -23.38 -26.50
C THR A 17 28.17 -22.15 -25.80
N PRO A 18 29.20 -21.51 -26.39
CA PRO A 18 29.75 -20.26 -25.85
C PRO A 18 28.70 -19.15 -25.67
N ALA A 19 27.71 -19.07 -26.58
CA ALA A 19 26.63 -18.10 -26.50
C ALA A 19 25.73 -18.33 -25.29
N GLU A 20 25.28 -19.57 -25.06
CA GLU A 20 24.48 -19.94 -23.89
C GLU A 20 25.28 -19.79 -22.59
N ALA A 21 26.56 -20.16 -22.60
CA ALA A 21 27.45 -19.99 -21.45
C ALA A 21 27.63 -18.52 -21.08
N HIS A 22 27.70 -17.63 -22.09
CA HIS A 22 27.73 -16.19 -21.89
C HIS A 22 26.38 -15.67 -21.33
N GLU A 23 25.25 -16.08 -21.91
CA GLU A 23 23.91 -15.70 -21.47
C GLU A 23 23.64 -16.08 -20.01
N LEU A 24 23.99 -17.32 -19.63
CA LEU A 24 23.85 -17.83 -18.26
C LEU A 24 24.96 -17.34 -17.31
N ARG A 25 25.90 -16.54 -17.81
CA ARG A 25 27.06 -16.01 -17.06
C ARG A 25 27.90 -17.12 -16.42
N LEU A 26 28.06 -18.26 -17.08
CA LEU A 26 28.81 -19.41 -16.56
C LEU A 26 30.31 -19.15 -16.39
N LEU A 27 30.85 -18.13 -17.07
CA LEU A 27 32.25 -17.73 -16.92
C LEU A 27 32.48 -16.71 -15.79
N SER A 28 31.40 -16.20 -15.17
CA SER A 28 31.50 -15.28 -14.04
C SER A 28 32.07 -15.99 -12.80
N THR A 29 32.66 -15.26 -11.86
CA THR A 29 33.00 -15.79 -10.53
C THR A 29 31.76 -15.96 -9.63
N ALA A 30 30.60 -15.46 -10.06
CA ALA A 30 29.34 -15.62 -9.35
C ALA A 30 28.83 -17.07 -9.34
N VAL A 31 28.13 -17.41 -8.27
CA VAL A 31 27.45 -18.70 -8.14
C VAL A 31 26.28 -18.78 -9.11
N LEU A 32 26.13 -19.92 -9.80
CA LEU A 32 25.00 -20.19 -10.69
C LEU A 32 23.74 -20.47 -9.88
N ASP A 33 23.00 -19.42 -9.47
CA ASP A 33 21.76 -19.57 -8.70
C ASP A 33 20.50 -19.24 -9.50
N ALA A 34 20.17 -17.95 -9.74
CA ALA A 34 19.02 -17.58 -10.57
C ALA A 34 18.98 -18.32 -11.92
N HIS A 35 20.13 -18.51 -12.57
CA HIS A 35 20.19 -19.18 -13.88
C HIS A 35 20.26 -20.71 -13.80
N ALA A 36 20.29 -21.29 -12.60
CA ALA A 36 20.41 -22.73 -12.43
C ALA A 36 19.25 -23.53 -13.07
N PRO A 37 17.97 -23.12 -12.95
CA PRO A 37 16.86 -23.79 -13.64
C PRO A 37 17.03 -23.79 -15.17
N GLN A 38 17.46 -22.67 -15.75
CA GLN A 38 17.69 -22.55 -17.20
C GLN A 38 18.85 -23.43 -17.66
N ALA A 39 19.95 -23.49 -16.90
CA ALA A 39 21.07 -24.39 -17.18
C ALA A 39 20.65 -25.87 -17.17
N VAL A 40 19.86 -26.27 -16.17
CA VAL A 40 19.28 -27.63 -16.09
C VAL A 40 18.38 -27.93 -17.27
N TRP A 41 17.51 -26.99 -17.64
CA TRP A 41 16.63 -27.14 -18.80
C TRP A 41 17.43 -27.34 -20.10
N LEU A 42 18.44 -26.50 -20.38
CA LEU A 42 19.28 -26.63 -21.57
C LEU A 42 20.08 -27.93 -21.60
N LEU A 43 20.58 -28.39 -20.46
CA LEU A 43 21.26 -29.69 -20.34
C LEU A 43 20.30 -30.84 -20.68
N HIS A 44 19.07 -30.80 -20.18
CA HIS A 44 18.03 -31.77 -20.54
C HIS A 44 17.66 -31.75 -22.02
N GLN A 45 17.54 -30.56 -22.63
CA GLN A 45 17.28 -30.42 -24.08
C GLN A 45 18.38 -31.07 -24.94
N ARG A 46 19.61 -31.15 -24.42
CA ARG A 46 20.74 -31.84 -25.07
C ARG A 46 20.86 -33.31 -24.71
N GLY A 47 19.93 -33.87 -23.94
CA GLY A 47 19.98 -35.25 -23.47
C GLY A 47 21.12 -35.52 -22.48
N VAL A 48 21.66 -34.49 -21.84
CA VAL A 48 22.74 -34.65 -20.84
C VAL A 48 22.14 -35.15 -19.53
N PRO A 49 22.58 -36.30 -19.01
CA PRO A 49 22.08 -36.81 -17.73
C PRO A 49 22.60 -35.95 -16.57
N ILE A 50 21.68 -35.39 -15.78
CA ILE A 50 22.02 -34.57 -14.61
C ILE A 50 21.97 -35.45 -13.35
N PRO A 51 23.08 -35.61 -12.61
CA PRO A 51 23.08 -36.37 -11.36
C PRO A 51 22.04 -35.82 -10.38
N ALA A 52 21.32 -36.72 -9.68
CA ALA A 52 20.28 -36.34 -8.71
C ALA A 52 20.79 -35.34 -7.65
N ALA A 53 22.06 -35.45 -7.23
CA ALA A 53 22.69 -34.53 -6.30
C ALA A 53 22.82 -33.08 -6.82
N LEU A 54 22.77 -32.86 -8.14
CA LEU A 54 22.76 -31.54 -8.78
C LEU A 54 21.34 -31.06 -9.09
N GLY A 55 20.40 -32.00 -9.27
CA GLY A 55 19.01 -31.77 -9.67
C GLY A 55 18.26 -30.77 -8.79
N ILE A 56 17.80 -29.69 -9.39
CA ILE A 56 16.98 -28.63 -8.79
C ILE A 56 15.53 -29.11 -8.93
N GLY A 57 14.71 -29.02 -7.86
CA GLY A 57 13.38 -29.64 -7.81
C GLY A 57 12.54 -29.41 -9.08
N SER A 58 11.69 -30.37 -9.41
CA SER A 58 10.97 -30.54 -10.68
C SER A 58 9.83 -29.54 -10.91
N SER A 59 10.05 -28.23 -10.73
CA SER A 59 9.09 -27.24 -11.22
C SER A 59 9.40 -26.94 -12.69
N ALA A 60 8.46 -27.26 -13.56
CA ALA A 60 8.56 -27.19 -15.03
C ALA A 60 8.67 -25.78 -15.61
N LYS A 61 9.05 -24.78 -14.81
CA LYS A 61 9.16 -23.37 -15.22
C LYS A 61 10.63 -22.95 -15.24
N ALA A 62 11.15 -22.63 -16.42
CA ALA A 62 12.51 -22.15 -16.67
C ALA A 62 12.73 -20.68 -16.23
N PHE A 63 12.01 -20.21 -15.21
CA PHE A 63 12.17 -18.84 -14.76
C PHE A 63 13.36 -18.72 -13.80
N PRO A 64 14.21 -17.70 -13.98
CA PRO A 64 15.28 -17.45 -13.03
C PRO A 64 14.71 -17.10 -11.65
N VAL A 65 15.03 -17.91 -10.64
CA VAL A 65 14.65 -17.66 -9.25
C VAL A 65 15.90 -17.54 -8.41
N SER A 66 16.11 -16.35 -7.84
CA SER A 66 17.22 -16.13 -6.91
C SER A 66 16.86 -16.54 -5.50
N VAL A 67 17.85 -17.04 -4.75
CA VAL A 67 17.76 -17.23 -3.30
C VAL A 67 17.33 -15.94 -2.56
N TYR A 68 17.68 -14.77 -3.09
CA TYR A 68 17.31 -13.47 -2.52
C TYR A 68 15.81 -13.22 -2.52
N GLY A 69 15.06 -13.78 -3.48
CA GLY A 69 13.59 -13.73 -3.46
C GLY A 69 12.95 -14.65 -2.41
N THR A 70 13.73 -15.43 -1.66
CA THR A 70 13.23 -16.35 -0.63
C THR A 70 13.69 -15.97 0.77
N ILE A 71 14.88 -15.39 0.93
CA ILE A 71 15.48 -15.15 2.24
C ILE A 71 14.83 -13.96 2.98
N ALA A 72 14.51 -12.86 2.29
CA ALA A 72 13.88 -11.64 2.84
C ALA A 72 14.47 -11.06 4.15
N ASP A 73 15.67 -11.51 4.55
CA ASP A 73 16.40 -11.14 5.77
C ASP A 73 17.80 -10.63 5.39
N PRO A 74 18.22 -9.42 5.83
CA PRO A 74 19.53 -8.86 5.51
C PRO A 74 20.71 -9.71 5.96
N GLY A 75 20.65 -10.30 7.16
CA GLY A 75 21.77 -11.04 7.75
C GLY A 75 22.07 -12.31 6.94
N THR A 76 21.02 -13.06 6.63
CA THR A 76 21.10 -14.26 5.81
C THR A 76 21.46 -13.89 4.37
N ALA A 77 20.91 -12.83 3.79
CA ALA A 77 21.27 -12.39 2.44
C ALA A 77 22.74 -11.99 2.34
N GLN A 78 23.28 -11.31 3.36
CA GLN A 78 24.69 -10.96 3.45
C GLN A 78 25.59 -12.20 3.48
N LEU A 79 25.16 -13.27 4.16
CA LEU A 79 25.88 -14.55 4.19
C LEU A 79 25.96 -15.15 2.78
N PHE A 80 24.85 -15.25 2.05
CA PHE A 80 24.84 -15.73 0.67
C PHE A 80 25.69 -14.84 -0.24
N PHE A 81 25.61 -13.52 -0.06
CA PHE A 81 26.44 -12.59 -0.81
C PHE A 81 27.93 -12.82 -0.52
N ARG A 82 28.36 -12.99 0.74
CA ARG A 82 29.76 -13.33 1.04
C ARG A 82 30.23 -14.64 0.40
N HIS A 83 29.31 -15.59 0.16
CA HIS A 83 29.62 -16.85 -0.50
C HIS A 83 29.60 -16.82 -2.04
N GLY A 84 29.34 -15.67 -2.67
CA GLY A 84 29.45 -15.48 -4.12
C GLY A 84 28.13 -15.49 -4.89
N PHE A 85 26.99 -15.51 -4.20
CA PHE A 85 25.69 -15.25 -4.83
C PHE A 85 25.60 -13.75 -5.17
N ARG A 86 25.22 -13.40 -6.40
CA ARG A 86 25.31 -12.02 -6.95
C ARG A 86 24.08 -11.61 -7.75
N ASP A 87 23.10 -12.49 -7.82
CA ASP A 87 21.86 -12.37 -8.57
C ASP A 87 20.78 -11.58 -7.79
N THR A 88 21.18 -10.52 -7.09
CA THR A 88 20.32 -9.68 -6.25
C THR A 88 19.20 -9.02 -7.05
N GLY A 89 19.44 -8.67 -8.32
CA GLY A 89 18.41 -8.12 -9.22
C GLY A 89 17.25 -9.07 -9.53
N PHE A 90 17.40 -10.37 -9.29
CA PHE A 90 16.33 -11.36 -9.45
C PHE A 90 15.52 -11.57 -8.16
N ALA A 91 15.87 -10.90 -7.05
CA ALA A 91 15.16 -11.02 -5.78
C ALA A 91 13.67 -10.70 -5.92
N LEU A 92 13.36 -9.70 -6.76
CA LEU A 92 12.01 -9.21 -6.94
C LEU A 92 11.20 -10.14 -7.86
N LYS A 93 11.85 -10.88 -8.77
CA LYS A 93 11.19 -11.62 -9.86
C LYS A 93 10.15 -12.64 -9.37
N LYS A 94 10.43 -13.32 -8.26
CA LYS A 94 9.56 -14.36 -7.68
C LYS A 94 8.18 -13.82 -7.26
N TYR A 95 8.11 -12.56 -6.84
CA TYR A 95 6.86 -11.95 -6.38
C TYR A 95 5.91 -11.65 -7.56
N TYR A 96 6.43 -11.46 -8.78
CA TYR A 96 5.63 -11.17 -9.98
C TYR A 96 4.89 -12.39 -10.52
N ASP A 97 5.57 -13.53 -10.62
CA ASP A 97 5.07 -14.68 -11.38
C ASP A 97 3.92 -15.44 -10.67
N ASN A 98 3.70 -15.22 -9.38
CA ASN A 98 2.74 -15.97 -8.59
C ASN A 98 1.37 -15.31 -8.41
N GLY A 99 1.17 -14.06 -8.88
CA GLY A 99 -0.13 -13.38 -8.76
C GLY A 99 -0.60 -13.09 -7.31
N GLU A 100 0.11 -13.58 -6.30
CA GLU A 100 -0.11 -13.34 -4.87
C GLU A 100 0.46 -11.97 -4.44
N TRP A 101 0.02 -10.91 -5.12
CA TRP A 101 0.38 -9.51 -4.81
C TRP A 101 -0.36 -8.94 -3.59
N GLY A 102 -1.05 -9.78 -2.84
CA GLY A 102 -1.65 -9.38 -1.57
C GLY A 102 -0.62 -9.29 -0.47
N LEU A 103 -0.21 -8.07 -0.08
CA LEU A 103 0.26 -7.72 1.27
C LEU A 103 1.49 -8.46 1.83
N ARG A 104 2.15 -9.32 1.05
CA ARG A 104 3.29 -10.17 1.47
C ARG A 104 4.57 -9.90 0.69
N CYS A 105 4.81 -8.65 0.26
CA CYS A 105 6.19 -8.19 0.21
C CYS A 105 6.70 -8.12 1.66
N GLY A 106 6.88 -9.26 2.31
CA GLY A 106 7.45 -9.42 3.65
C GLY A 106 8.95 -9.10 3.69
N MET A 107 9.40 -8.25 2.76
CA MET A 107 10.72 -7.66 2.79
C MET A 107 10.67 -6.55 3.84
N SER A 108 11.39 -6.74 4.94
CA SER A 108 11.59 -5.67 5.90
C SER A 108 12.25 -4.47 5.23
N LEU A 109 12.04 -3.26 5.77
CA LEU A 109 12.77 -2.07 5.31
C LEU A 109 14.29 -2.31 5.30
N SER A 110 14.80 -2.97 6.33
CA SER A 110 16.22 -3.35 6.40
C SER A 110 16.66 -4.23 5.22
N TYR A 111 15.78 -5.10 4.70
CA TYR A 111 16.11 -5.92 3.53
C TYR A 111 16.08 -5.14 2.22
N ILE A 112 15.13 -4.21 2.07
CA ILE A 112 15.07 -3.33 0.90
C ILE A 112 16.28 -2.39 0.88
N THR A 113 16.64 -1.82 2.03
CA THR A 113 17.91 -1.10 2.24
C THR A 113 19.11 -1.94 1.83
N TRP A 114 19.19 -3.20 2.29
CA TRP A 114 20.28 -4.09 1.93
C TRP A 114 20.35 -4.33 0.42
N LEU A 115 19.21 -4.52 -0.26
CA LEU A 115 19.17 -4.66 -1.72
C LEU A 115 19.69 -3.41 -2.43
N HIS A 116 19.29 -2.22 -1.96
CA HIS A 116 19.77 -0.94 -2.47
C HIS A 116 21.30 -0.80 -2.35
N ASP A 117 21.86 -1.12 -1.19
CA ASP A 117 23.32 -1.06 -0.96
C ASP A 117 24.11 -2.05 -1.85
N HIS A 118 23.42 -3.06 -2.38
CA HIS A 118 23.98 -4.04 -3.31
C HIS A 118 23.57 -3.76 -4.78
N GLY A 119 23.19 -2.53 -5.09
CA GLY A 119 22.98 -2.03 -6.44
C GLY A 119 21.62 -2.38 -7.06
N VAL A 120 20.66 -2.83 -6.25
CA VAL A 120 19.30 -3.11 -6.72
C VAL A 120 18.41 -1.91 -6.41
N ASP A 121 17.98 -1.20 -7.45
CA ASP A 121 16.90 -0.22 -7.30
C ASP A 121 15.56 -0.95 -7.23
N ALA A 122 15.21 -1.40 -6.02
CA ALA A 122 13.98 -2.14 -5.81
C ALA A 122 12.73 -1.29 -6.02
N LEU A 123 12.84 0.04 -6.02
CA LEU A 123 11.69 0.94 -6.08
C LEU A 123 11.16 1.14 -7.49
N THR A 124 12.05 1.18 -8.50
CA THR A 124 11.66 1.40 -9.90
C THR A 124 11.17 0.16 -10.62
N PHE A 125 11.22 -1.00 -9.98
CA PHE A 125 10.79 -2.21 -10.64
C PHE A 125 9.27 -2.16 -10.89
N PRO A 126 8.81 -2.23 -12.16
CA PRO A 126 7.39 -2.16 -12.47
C PRO A 126 6.70 -3.47 -12.08
N ILE A 127 5.64 -3.36 -11.28
CA ILE A 127 4.72 -4.46 -10.94
C ILE A 127 3.72 -4.70 -12.05
N VAL A 128 3.10 -3.64 -12.51
CA VAL A 128 2.16 -3.68 -13.63
C VAL A 128 2.61 -2.63 -14.62
N THR A 129 2.99 -3.03 -15.82
CA THR A 129 3.20 -2.10 -16.93
C THR A 129 1.85 -1.80 -17.55
N LEU A 130 1.46 -0.53 -17.56
CA LEU A 130 0.19 -0.10 -18.17
C LEU A 130 0.38 0.11 -19.68
N PRO A 131 -0.71 0.07 -20.47
CA PRO A 131 -0.66 0.38 -21.91
C PRO A 131 -0.04 1.74 -22.25
N SER A 132 -0.10 2.69 -21.30
CA SER A 132 0.50 4.03 -21.39
C SER A 132 2.04 4.03 -21.26
N GLY A 133 2.66 2.90 -20.90
CA GLY A 133 4.10 2.77 -20.72
C GLY A 133 4.62 3.15 -19.32
N ARG A 134 3.81 3.79 -18.45
CA ARG A 134 4.13 3.90 -17.02
C ARG A 134 3.55 2.71 -16.25
N GLY A 135 4.10 2.42 -15.08
CA GLY A 135 3.70 1.25 -14.30
C GLY A 135 3.32 1.59 -12.86
N ILE A 136 2.59 0.67 -12.23
CA ILE A 136 2.55 0.61 -10.77
C ILE A 136 3.90 0.05 -10.34
N PHE A 137 4.65 0.79 -9.55
CA PHE A 137 6.00 0.39 -9.18
C PHE A 137 6.00 -0.36 -7.85
N THR A 138 7.09 -1.09 -7.61
CA THR A 138 7.36 -1.70 -6.31
C THR A 138 7.37 -0.68 -5.19
N ALA A 139 7.74 0.57 -5.50
CA ALA A 139 7.61 1.70 -4.60
C ALA A 139 6.17 1.85 -4.05
N HIS A 140 5.14 1.82 -4.89
CA HIS A 140 3.74 1.95 -4.47
C HIS A 140 3.36 0.89 -3.43
N THR A 141 3.68 -0.38 -3.69
CA THR A 141 3.37 -1.47 -2.75
C THR A 141 4.18 -1.39 -1.46
N THR A 142 5.46 -1.04 -1.59
CA THR A 142 6.37 -0.89 -0.45
C THR A 142 5.86 0.20 0.48
N PHE A 143 5.52 1.36 -0.07
CA PHE A 143 5.08 2.51 0.70
C PHE A 143 3.73 2.29 1.37
N TYR A 144 2.79 1.64 0.70
CA TYR A 144 1.55 1.19 1.36
C TYR A 144 1.81 0.23 2.52
N SER A 145 2.72 -0.72 2.35
CA SER A 145 3.10 -1.65 3.42
C SER A 145 3.78 -0.93 4.59
N ILE A 146 4.58 0.11 4.32
CA ILE A 146 5.13 1.00 5.36
C ILE A 146 4.01 1.70 6.11
N GLY A 147 3.05 2.29 5.39
CA GLY A 147 1.89 2.94 6.02
C GLY A 147 1.10 1.99 6.91
N LEU A 148 0.83 0.77 6.43
CA LEU A 148 0.19 -0.28 7.21
C LEU A 148 0.98 -0.68 8.46
N ALA A 149 2.31 -0.73 8.35
CA ALA A 149 3.15 -1.07 9.49
C ALA A 149 3.12 0.05 10.53
N ILE A 150 3.23 1.31 10.10
CA ILE A 150 3.07 2.47 11.00
C ILE A 150 1.70 2.45 11.67
N ASP A 151 0.63 2.17 10.92
CA ASP A 151 -0.74 2.02 11.45
C ASP A 151 -0.81 0.99 12.59
N LYS A 152 -0.09 -0.14 12.46
CA LYS A 152 -0.13 -1.26 13.40
C LYS A 152 0.85 -1.17 14.57
N VAL A 153 2.05 -0.65 14.35
CA VAL A 153 3.15 -0.70 15.35
C VAL A 153 3.73 0.68 15.70
N GLY A 154 3.28 1.75 15.04
CA GLY A 154 3.76 3.12 15.23
C GLY A 154 5.05 3.45 14.47
N CYS A 155 5.32 4.75 14.29
CA CYS A 155 6.50 5.26 13.58
C CYS A 155 7.82 4.87 14.27
N GLU A 156 7.92 5.05 15.59
CA GLU A 156 9.15 4.80 16.35
C GLU A 156 9.62 3.34 16.26
N THR A 157 8.67 2.41 16.37
CA THR A 157 8.95 0.97 16.22
C THR A 157 9.36 0.62 14.78
N MET A 158 8.75 1.26 13.79
CA MET A 158 9.00 0.99 12.38
C MET A 158 10.36 1.51 11.90
N PHE A 159 10.78 2.68 12.39
CA PHE A 159 12.00 3.38 11.99
C PHE A 159 13.03 3.36 13.13
N ALA A 160 13.68 2.21 13.30
CA ALA A 160 14.65 2.01 14.38
C ALA A 160 16.00 2.70 14.12
N ASP A 161 16.30 3.07 12.87
CA ASP A 161 17.55 3.73 12.49
C ASP A 161 17.35 4.93 11.54
N SER A 162 18.30 5.86 11.58
CA SER A 162 18.26 7.09 10.77
C SER A 162 18.48 6.84 9.28
N PHE A 163 19.01 5.67 8.91
CA PHE A 163 19.21 5.30 7.52
C PHE A 163 17.88 4.98 6.83
N GLN A 164 16.99 4.25 7.50
CA GLN A 164 15.65 3.95 7.00
C GLN A 164 14.86 5.23 6.72
N ILE A 165 14.97 6.23 7.60
CA ILE A 165 14.36 7.56 7.43
C ILE A 165 14.93 8.24 6.16
N GLN A 166 16.25 8.25 6.00
CA GLN A 166 16.89 8.83 4.81
C GLN A 166 16.52 8.09 3.52
N TRP A 167 16.40 6.77 3.57
CA TRP A 167 16.00 5.95 2.42
C TRP A 167 14.54 6.22 2.02
N VAL A 168 13.63 6.24 2.99
CA VAL A 168 12.22 6.59 2.76
C VAL A 168 12.11 8.00 2.18
N ARG A 169 12.84 8.97 2.75
CA ARG A 169 12.91 10.33 2.22
C ARG A 169 13.36 10.34 0.76
N ALA A 170 14.50 9.72 0.46
CA ALA A 170 15.06 9.71 -0.89
C ALA A 170 14.05 9.14 -1.90
N ALA A 171 13.31 8.10 -1.50
CA ALA A 171 12.27 7.49 -2.29
C ALA A 171 11.02 8.37 -2.47
N LEU A 172 10.58 9.12 -1.43
CA LEU A 172 9.46 10.06 -1.53
C LEU A 172 9.74 11.22 -2.49
N LEU A 173 11.00 11.66 -2.55
CA LEU A 173 11.44 12.76 -3.40
C LEU A 173 11.63 12.38 -4.87
N ARG A 174 11.44 11.11 -5.24
CA ARG A 174 11.67 10.63 -6.61
C ARG A 174 10.47 10.91 -7.53
N PRO A 175 10.60 11.82 -8.52
CA PRO A 175 9.49 12.15 -9.42
C PRO A 175 9.19 11.04 -10.44
N ASP A 176 10.12 10.11 -10.66
CA ASP A 176 9.99 8.99 -11.59
C ASP A 176 9.17 7.82 -11.04
N LEU A 177 8.86 7.83 -9.73
CA LEU A 177 8.08 6.77 -9.07
C LEU A 177 6.57 7.06 -9.08
N LYS A 178 6.07 7.85 -10.03
CA LYS A 178 4.64 8.16 -10.16
C LYS A 178 4.00 7.38 -11.31
N ASP A 179 2.77 6.93 -11.11
CA ASP A 179 2.02 6.19 -12.12
C ASP A 179 1.19 7.12 -13.02
N ASP A 180 0.32 6.56 -13.87
CA ASP A 180 -0.62 7.31 -14.72
C ASP A 180 -2.04 7.37 -14.13
N CYS A 181 -2.17 7.27 -12.81
CA CYS A 181 -3.48 7.43 -12.18
C CYS A 181 -3.98 8.86 -12.28
N GLN A 182 -5.26 9.01 -12.61
CA GLN A 182 -5.95 10.31 -12.70
C GLN A 182 -7.02 10.45 -11.61
N CYS A 183 -6.74 9.94 -10.39
CA CYS A 183 -7.68 10.10 -9.27
C CYS A 183 -7.77 11.58 -8.89
N ALA A 184 -8.95 12.03 -8.49
CA ALA A 184 -9.12 13.36 -7.90
C ALA A 184 -8.42 13.51 -6.54
N CYS A 185 -8.07 12.39 -5.88
CA CYS A 185 -7.26 12.32 -4.67
C CYS A 185 -5.83 12.89 -4.82
N SER A 186 -5.47 13.33 -6.03
CA SER A 186 -4.15 13.80 -6.42
C SER A 186 -4.24 14.89 -7.47
N ALA A 187 -3.42 15.95 -7.36
CA ALA A 187 -3.30 16.95 -8.41
C ALA A 187 -2.58 16.45 -9.69
N GLU A 188 -1.65 15.48 -9.56
CA GLU A 188 -0.87 14.98 -10.71
C GLU A 188 -1.09 13.49 -11.02
N SER A 189 -0.70 12.63 -10.08
CA SER A 189 -0.72 11.15 -10.20
C SER A 189 -0.52 10.47 -8.85
N CYS A 190 -0.72 9.15 -8.77
CA CYS A 190 -0.44 8.42 -7.54
C CYS A 190 1.08 8.23 -7.38
N THR A 191 1.58 8.69 -6.24
CA THR A 191 2.99 8.63 -5.85
C THR A 191 3.17 7.65 -4.69
N PRO A 192 4.41 7.24 -4.34
CA PRO A 192 4.65 6.40 -3.18
C PRO A 192 4.15 7.07 -1.88
N LEU A 193 4.25 8.40 -1.78
CA LEU A 193 3.69 9.17 -0.67
C LEU A 193 2.20 8.86 -0.44
N LYS A 194 1.40 8.89 -1.50
CA LYS A 194 -0.05 8.65 -1.40
C LYS A 194 -0.36 7.21 -1.03
N GLN A 195 0.42 6.26 -1.53
CA GLN A 195 0.25 4.86 -1.16
C GLN A 195 0.60 4.63 0.32
N LEU A 196 1.62 5.32 0.84
CA LEU A 196 1.91 5.32 2.28
C LEU A 196 0.75 5.89 3.09
N LEU A 197 0.18 7.02 2.69
CA LEU A 197 -1.01 7.55 3.37
C LEU A 197 -2.16 6.56 3.31
N ARG A 198 -2.46 5.98 2.14
CA ARG A 198 -3.49 4.94 2.01
C ARG A 198 -3.24 3.75 2.96
N GLY A 199 -1.98 3.36 3.14
CA GLY A 199 -1.60 2.34 4.11
C GLY A 199 -1.85 2.75 5.55
N LEU A 200 -1.49 3.99 5.92
CA LEU A 200 -1.80 4.58 7.24
C LEU A 200 -3.31 4.64 7.51
N CYS A 201 -4.10 4.67 6.44
CA CYS A 201 -5.56 4.82 6.47
C CYS A 201 -6.33 3.49 6.40
N HIS A 202 -5.64 2.35 6.23
CA HIS A 202 -6.27 1.11 5.79
C HIS A 202 -7.18 0.45 6.83
N SER A 203 -6.90 0.61 8.13
CA SER A 203 -7.61 -0.07 9.21
C SER A 203 -9.08 0.35 9.37
N GLY A 204 -9.62 1.16 8.45
CA GLY A 204 -11.04 1.49 8.36
C GLY A 204 -11.51 2.50 9.40
N SER A 205 -10.60 3.10 10.18
CA SER A 205 -10.93 4.04 11.26
C SER A 205 -10.89 5.51 10.82
N TRP A 206 -11.31 5.82 9.59
CA TRP A 206 -11.56 7.21 9.18
C TRP A 206 -12.88 7.78 9.72
N LYS A 207 -13.46 7.13 10.73
CA LYS A 207 -14.51 7.64 11.62
C LYS A 207 -13.95 8.69 12.59
N PHE A 208 -13.14 9.61 12.09
CA PHE A 208 -12.49 10.68 12.86
C PHE A 208 -13.50 11.61 13.55
N LEU A 209 -14.71 11.67 13.01
CA LEU A 209 -15.75 12.62 13.41
C LEU A 209 -16.99 11.92 14.01
N GLU A 210 -17.00 10.59 14.08
CA GLU A 210 -18.04 9.88 14.84
C GLU A 210 -17.72 9.99 16.34
N LEU A 211 -18.46 10.88 17.00
CA LEU A 211 -18.41 11.14 18.42
C LEU A 211 -18.45 9.84 19.27
N GLY A 212 -17.35 9.55 19.96
CA GLY A 212 -17.44 9.08 21.35
C GLY A 212 -17.10 7.63 21.70
N TYR A 213 -16.71 6.73 20.78
CA TYR A 213 -16.38 5.35 21.18
C TYR A 213 -15.04 4.80 20.65
N ASN A 214 -14.15 4.56 21.62
CA ASN A 214 -12.84 3.89 21.59
C ASN A 214 -11.66 4.60 20.92
N ARG A 215 -10.66 4.82 21.77
CA ARG A 215 -9.62 5.85 21.69
C ARG A 215 -8.25 5.27 21.31
N ASP A 216 -8.20 4.07 20.74
CA ASP A 216 -6.92 3.38 20.73
C ASP A 216 -5.96 3.91 19.66
N HIS A 217 -6.39 4.41 18.49
CA HIS A 217 -5.46 5.10 17.59
C HIS A 217 -6.16 6.07 16.61
N ASP A 218 -6.15 7.36 16.90
CA ASP A 218 -6.55 8.40 15.93
C ASP A 218 -5.61 8.36 14.70
N VAL A 219 -6.18 8.38 13.49
CA VAL A 219 -5.40 8.43 12.24
C VAL A 219 -4.61 9.74 12.18
N LEU A 220 -5.18 10.83 12.70
CA LEU A 220 -4.50 12.12 12.77
C LEU A 220 -3.24 12.02 13.64
N GLU A 221 -3.31 11.40 14.82
CA GLU A 221 -2.14 11.20 15.68
C GLU A 221 -1.04 10.37 15.01
N ARG A 222 -1.41 9.30 14.29
CA ARG A 222 -0.45 8.48 13.55
C ARG A 222 0.19 9.26 12.41
N PHE A 223 -0.59 10.08 11.72
CA PHE A 223 -0.09 10.97 10.68
C PHE A 223 0.81 12.07 11.27
N LEU A 224 0.47 12.65 12.42
CA LEU A 224 1.29 13.63 13.12
C LEU A 224 2.59 13.02 13.62
N ALA A 225 2.58 11.80 14.16
CA ALA A 225 3.80 11.08 14.51
C ALA A 225 4.69 10.80 13.29
N PHE A 226 4.09 10.52 12.13
CA PHE A 226 4.84 10.43 10.88
C PHE A 226 5.44 11.79 10.49
N LEU A 227 4.67 12.88 10.56
CA LEU A 227 5.19 14.21 10.27
C LEU A 227 6.29 14.61 11.26
N GLU A 228 6.17 14.34 12.55
CA GLU A 228 7.20 14.68 13.54
C GLU A 228 8.56 14.07 13.17
N LEU A 229 8.54 12.85 12.62
CA LEU A 229 9.74 12.14 12.19
C LEU A 229 10.28 12.62 10.83
N PHE A 230 9.41 13.09 9.92
CA PHE A 230 9.77 13.37 8.53
C PHE A 230 9.64 14.85 8.11
N ASP A 231 9.07 15.75 8.91
CA ASP A 231 8.74 17.14 8.54
C ASP A 231 9.96 17.91 8.04
N ALA A 232 11.11 17.76 8.70
CA ALA A 232 12.39 18.36 8.30
C ALA A 232 12.92 17.83 6.95
N HIS A 233 12.30 16.81 6.39
CA HIS A 233 12.67 16.13 5.16
C HIS A 233 11.65 16.32 4.03
N LEU A 234 10.49 16.89 4.34
CA LEU A 234 9.39 17.12 3.43
C LEU A 234 9.47 18.56 2.91
N ASP A 235 9.16 18.72 1.62
CA ASP A 235 8.99 20.03 1.03
C ASP A 235 7.51 20.41 0.95
N MET A 236 7.24 21.66 0.56
CA MET A 236 5.89 22.20 0.41
C MET A 236 4.97 21.28 -0.41
N ARG A 237 5.46 20.67 -1.49
CA ARG A 237 4.63 19.82 -2.37
C ARG A 237 4.12 18.58 -1.64
N HIS A 238 4.89 18.06 -0.68
CA HIS A 238 4.46 16.92 0.13
C HIS A 238 3.34 17.32 1.08
N HIS A 239 3.45 18.48 1.74
CA HIS A 239 2.42 19.00 2.62
C HIS A 239 1.10 19.26 1.88
N LEU A 240 1.16 19.87 0.69
CA LEU A 240 -0.04 20.08 -0.14
C LEU A 240 -0.62 18.74 -0.63
N ALA A 241 0.24 17.76 -0.94
CA ALA A 241 -0.22 16.43 -1.30
C ALA A 241 -0.89 15.69 -0.11
N PHE A 242 -0.40 15.86 1.12
CA PHE A 242 -1.07 15.37 2.32
C PHE A 242 -2.43 16.02 2.48
N LEU A 243 -2.47 17.35 2.40
CA LEU A 243 -3.69 18.14 2.57
C LEU A 243 -4.78 17.66 1.62
N ARG A 244 -4.47 17.61 0.32
CA ARG A 244 -5.45 17.15 -0.67
C ARG A 244 -5.90 15.71 -0.40
N PHE A 245 -4.97 14.80 -0.11
CA PHE A 245 -5.31 13.39 0.11
C PHE A 245 -6.20 13.20 1.36
N LEU A 246 -5.84 13.83 2.48
CA LEU A 246 -6.57 13.68 3.74
C LEU A 246 -7.93 14.40 3.67
N THR A 247 -8.02 15.57 3.02
CA THR A 247 -9.31 16.25 2.77
C THR A 247 -10.21 15.40 1.86
N PHE A 248 -9.67 14.84 0.76
CA PHE A 248 -10.42 13.92 -0.11
C PHE A 248 -10.98 12.73 0.67
N GLN A 249 -10.15 12.14 1.55
CA GLN A 249 -10.55 11.01 2.38
C GLN A 249 -11.61 11.41 3.43
N ALA A 250 -11.49 12.59 4.02
CA ALA A 250 -12.43 13.11 5.03
C ALA A 250 -13.81 13.47 4.45
N LEU A 251 -13.86 13.81 3.16
CA LEU A 251 -15.11 13.99 2.40
C LEU A 251 -15.73 12.65 1.95
N GLU A 252 -15.12 11.52 2.30
CA GLU A 252 -15.61 10.16 2.00
C GLU A 252 -15.80 9.86 0.51
N ILE A 253 -15.13 10.62 -0.36
CA ILE A 253 -15.16 10.39 -1.81
C ILE A 253 -14.49 9.03 -2.11
N PRO A 254 -15.14 8.14 -2.88
CA PRO A 254 -14.56 6.85 -3.23
C PRO A 254 -13.24 6.99 -3.99
N HIS A 255 -12.23 6.24 -3.56
CA HIS A 255 -10.94 6.20 -4.26
C HIS A 255 -11.05 5.38 -5.54
N THR A 256 -10.92 6.05 -6.68
CA THR A 256 -10.76 5.41 -8.00
C THR A 256 -9.28 5.10 -8.33
N CYS A 257 -8.39 5.30 -7.36
CA CYS A 257 -6.96 5.24 -7.56
C CYS A 257 -6.40 3.82 -7.73
N CYS A 258 -5.14 3.70 -8.18
CA CYS A 258 -4.47 2.41 -8.35
C CYS A 258 -4.53 1.58 -7.06
N THR A 259 -5.23 0.44 -7.12
CA THR A 259 -5.27 -0.55 -6.04
C THR A 259 -4.14 -1.55 -6.23
N LEU A 260 -3.42 -1.84 -5.15
CA LEU A 260 -2.22 -2.70 -5.15
C LEU A 260 -2.51 -4.18 -5.33
N ALA A 261 -3.79 -4.54 -5.30
CA ALA A 261 -4.24 -5.89 -5.43
C ALA A 261 -4.78 -6.07 -6.87
N PRO A 262 -4.03 -6.74 -7.77
CA PRO A 262 -4.38 -6.85 -9.19
C PRO A 262 -5.69 -7.61 -9.44
N GLN A 263 -6.19 -8.34 -8.44
CA GLN A 263 -7.51 -8.97 -8.46
C GLN A 263 -8.67 -8.00 -8.21
N TYR A 264 -8.40 -6.81 -7.67
CA TYR A 264 -9.39 -5.74 -7.56
C TYR A 264 -9.19 -4.83 -8.78
N HIS A 265 -10.19 -4.83 -9.64
CA HIS A 265 -10.20 -4.09 -10.89
C HIS A 265 -9.76 -2.64 -10.67
N ARG A 266 -8.84 -2.16 -11.52
CA ARG A 266 -8.72 -0.72 -11.73
C ARG A 266 -9.99 -0.31 -12.45
N PHE A 267 -10.69 0.67 -11.91
CA PHE A 267 -11.82 1.25 -12.59
C PHE A 267 -11.43 1.65 -14.01
N SER A 268 -12.30 1.33 -14.97
CA SER A 268 -12.15 1.83 -16.33
C SER A 268 -12.18 3.37 -16.31
N VAL A 269 -11.79 3.98 -17.42
CA VAL A 269 -11.89 5.45 -17.54
C VAL A 269 -13.35 5.88 -17.39
N GLU A 270 -14.26 5.11 -17.97
CA GLU A 270 -15.71 5.33 -17.90
C GLU A 270 -16.24 5.17 -16.47
N GLU A 271 -15.90 4.09 -15.76
CA GLU A 271 -16.30 3.90 -14.36
C GLU A 271 -15.75 5.01 -13.45
N SER A 272 -14.52 5.47 -13.72
CA SER A 272 -13.92 6.59 -13.01
C SER A 272 -14.65 7.91 -13.27
N GLN A 273 -15.10 8.14 -14.51
CA GLN A 273 -15.87 9.32 -14.89
C GLN A 273 -17.29 9.29 -14.31
N GLU A 274 -17.92 8.12 -14.26
CA GLU A 274 -19.23 7.92 -13.63
C GLU A 274 -19.17 8.27 -12.15
N MET A 275 -18.23 7.69 -11.39
CA MET A 275 -18.03 8.06 -9.98
C MET A 275 -17.71 9.54 -9.79
N GLN A 276 -16.91 10.14 -10.67
CA GLN A 276 -16.64 11.59 -10.60
C GLN A 276 -17.90 12.42 -10.84
N SER A 277 -18.82 11.95 -11.68
CA SER A 277 -20.10 12.62 -11.90
C SER A 277 -21.05 12.43 -10.72
N GLU A 278 -21.03 11.27 -10.07
CA GLU A 278 -21.84 11.00 -8.87
C GLU A 278 -21.40 11.85 -7.68
N HIS A 279 -20.10 12.12 -7.54
CA HIS A 279 -19.52 12.91 -6.46
C HIS A 279 -19.06 14.31 -6.90
N ALA A 280 -19.75 14.91 -7.88
CA ALA A 280 -19.34 16.18 -8.45
C ALA A 280 -19.35 17.32 -7.42
N ASP A 281 -20.34 17.34 -6.52
CA ASP A 281 -20.50 18.38 -5.51
C ASP A 281 -19.40 18.28 -4.44
N GLU A 282 -19.07 17.07 -3.98
CA GLU A 282 -17.98 16.83 -3.03
C GLU A 282 -16.61 17.11 -3.64
N LEU A 283 -16.45 16.88 -4.95
CA LEU A 283 -15.24 17.24 -5.68
C LEU A 283 -15.09 18.76 -5.83
N GLU A 284 -16.18 19.50 -6.05
CA GLU A 284 -16.15 20.96 -6.04
C GLU A 284 -15.77 21.49 -4.64
N LEU A 285 -16.39 20.94 -3.60
CA LEU A 285 -16.09 21.26 -2.20
C LEU A 285 -14.63 20.95 -1.85
N LEU A 286 -14.08 19.83 -2.34
CA LEU A 286 -12.65 19.50 -2.19
C LEU A 286 -11.75 20.58 -2.76
N GLU A 287 -12.05 21.12 -3.95
CA GLU A 287 -11.23 22.17 -4.57
C GLU A 287 -11.32 23.49 -3.81
N GLU A 288 -12.50 23.83 -3.27
CA GLU A 288 -12.67 24.99 -2.40
C GLU A 288 -11.86 24.84 -1.11
N LEU A 289 -12.04 23.74 -0.38
CA LEU A 289 -11.34 23.45 0.87
C LEU A 289 -9.83 23.35 0.66
N SER A 290 -9.39 22.73 -0.44
CA SER A 290 -7.97 22.67 -0.77
C SER A 290 -7.41 24.08 -0.93
N ARG A 291 -8.06 24.96 -1.70
CA ARG A 291 -7.58 26.34 -1.89
C ARG A 291 -7.53 27.14 -0.59
N GLU A 292 -8.56 27.01 0.25
CA GLU A 292 -8.65 27.62 1.58
C GLU A 292 -7.46 27.18 2.44
N LEU A 293 -7.31 25.87 2.64
CA LEU A 293 -6.34 25.29 3.57
C LEU A 293 -4.89 25.33 3.06
N GLU A 294 -4.68 25.30 1.73
CA GLU A 294 -3.35 25.43 1.13
C GLU A 294 -2.74 26.79 1.44
N THR A 295 -3.55 27.85 1.44
CA THR A 295 -3.09 29.20 1.78
C THR A 295 -2.52 29.25 3.20
N ASP A 296 -3.24 28.68 4.16
CA ASP A 296 -2.80 28.61 5.55
C ASP A 296 -1.55 27.73 5.72
N MET A 297 -1.53 26.55 5.07
CA MET A 297 -0.37 25.65 5.09
C MET A 297 0.87 26.33 4.53
N ILE A 298 0.76 27.02 3.38
CA ILE A 298 1.88 27.75 2.77
C ILE A 298 2.41 28.83 3.71
N ASN A 299 1.52 29.61 4.34
CA ASN A 299 1.90 30.64 5.30
C ASN A 299 2.65 30.05 6.50
N LYS A 300 2.24 28.89 7.01
CA LYS A 300 2.96 28.18 8.09
C LYS A 300 4.33 27.67 7.64
N LEU A 301 4.41 27.10 6.43
CA LEU A 301 5.65 26.53 5.88
C LEU A 301 6.71 27.58 5.53
N GLN A 302 6.28 28.80 5.17
CA GLN A 302 7.18 29.92 4.84
C GLN A 302 7.71 30.65 6.07
N ASN A 303 7.23 30.32 7.28
CA ASN A 303 7.74 30.92 8.50
C ASN A 303 9.24 30.54 8.70
N PRO A 304 10.17 31.51 8.76
CA PRO A 304 11.59 31.22 8.91
C PRO A 304 11.94 30.56 10.25
N ASP A 305 11.15 30.80 11.29
CA ASP A 305 11.31 30.21 12.62
C ASP A 305 10.34 29.02 12.80
N ARG A 306 10.03 28.31 11.71
CA ARG A 306 9.10 27.18 11.72
C ARG A 306 9.65 26.04 12.60
N GLU A 307 8.94 25.80 13.70
CA GLU A 307 9.05 24.59 14.49
C GLU A 307 7.93 23.61 14.13
N PHE A 308 8.13 22.31 14.42
CA PHE A 308 7.13 21.27 14.14
C PHE A 308 5.77 21.56 14.81
N GLY A 309 5.76 22.20 16.00
CA GLY A 309 4.53 22.61 16.68
C GLY A 309 3.61 23.51 15.83
N ILE A 310 4.17 24.29 14.90
CA ILE A 310 3.38 25.13 13.98
C ILE A 310 2.69 24.27 12.91
N ILE A 311 3.33 23.20 12.45
CA ILE A 311 2.73 22.25 11.50
C ILE A 311 1.70 21.37 12.19
N ARG A 312 1.99 20.91 13.41
CA ARG A 312 1.06 20.17 14.25
C ARG A 312 -0.23 20.95 14.49
N SER A 313 -0.13 22.19 14.97
CA SER A 313 -1.29 23.07 15.19
C SER A 313 -2.09 23.37 13.93
N PHE A 314 -1.47 23.43 12.74
CA PHE A 314 -2.24 23.51 11.50
C PHE A 314 -3.20 22.32 11.36
N TRP A 315 -2.73 21.10 11.60
CA TRP A 315 -3.57 19.92 11.43
C TRP A 315 -4.61 19.77 12.54
N GLU A 316 -4.22 20.02 13.79
CA GLU A 316 -5.08 19.88 14.97
C GLU A 316 -6.10 21.02 15.11
N ASP A 317 -5.69 22.27 14.88
CA ASP A 317 -6.52 23.44 15.21
C ASP A 317 -7.16 24.08 13.98
N ILE A 318 -6.63 23.87 12.77
CA ILE A 318 -7.17 24.48 11.54
C ILE A 318 -7.86 23.41 10.70
N TRP A 319 -7.10 22.43 10.22
CA TRP A 319 -7.64 21.40 9.32
C TRP A 319 -8.73 20.56 10.00
N PHE A 320 -8.47 20.03 11.19
CA PHE A 320 -9.45 19.19 11.90
C PHE A 320 -10.75 19.93 12.17
N LEU A 321 -10.68 21.10 12.80
CA LEU A 321 -11.88 21.89 13.13
C LEU A 321 -12.67 22.26 11.87
N ARG A 322 -11.97 22.58 10.77
CA ARG A 322 -12.61 22.88 9.49
C ARG A 322 -13.33 21.66 8.93
N MET A 323 -12.68 20.50 8.90
CA MET A 323 -13.29 19.25 8.41
C MET A 323 -14.44 18.77 9.29
N ALA A 324 -14.35 18.98 10.61
CA ALA A 324 -15.45 18.71 11.54
C ALA A 324 -16.69 19.54 11.23
N ALA A 325 -16.50 20.85 11.00
CA ALA A 325 -17.60 21.74 10.63
C ALA A 325 -18.21 21.40 9.26
N VAL A 326 -17.37 21.07 8.27
CA VAL A 326 -17.85 20.63 6.95
C VAL A 326 -18.69 19.36 7.07
N ARG A 327 -18.23 18.39 7.85
CA ARG A 327 -18.98 17.13 8.00
C ARG A 327 -20.30 17.33 8.71
N GLN A 328 -20.34 18.15 9.76
CA GLN A 328 -21.59 18.52 10.42
C GLN A 328 -22.61 19.12 9.43
N GLN A 329 -22.15 19.92 8.46
CA GLN A 329 -23.00 20.47 7.40
C GLN A 329 -23.48 19.39 6.42
N LEU A 330 -22.60 18.46 6.01
CA LEU A 330 -22.92 17.37 5.09
C LEU A 330 -23.88 16.34 5.69
N ASP A 331 -23.75 16.04 6.99
CA ASP A 331 -24.61 15.11 7.72
C ASP A 331 -26.05 15.66 7.92
N GLY A 332 -26.29 16.90 7.49
CA GLY A 332 -27.62 17.50 7.47
C GLY A 332 -28.11 17.97 8.85
N ASP A 333 -27.22 18.10 9.84
CA ASP A 333 -27.54 18.65 11.16
C ASP A 333 -28.18 20.05 11.04
N ASP A 334 -27.70 20.83 10.07
CA ASP A 334 -28.15 22.19 9.77
C ASP A 334 -29.31 22.28 8.74
N LEU A 335 -29.90 21.15 8.33
CA LEU A 335 -31.03 21.18 7.39
C LEU A 335 -32.23 21.94 8.00
N PRO A 336 -32.83 22.89 7.25
CA PRO A 336 -34.07 23.53 7.65
C PRO A 336 -35.18 22.52 8.00
N VAL A 337 -35.99 22.84 8.99
CA VAL A 337 -37.04 21.94 9.53
C VAL A 337 -37.99 21.45 8.43
N ASP A 338 -38.31 22.31 7.47
CA ASP A 338 -39.14 21.98 6.30
C ASP A 338 -38.47 20.96 5.38
N GLN A 339 -37.16 21.05 5.15
CA GLN A 339 -36.42 20.05 4.36
C GLN A 339 -36.30 18.71 5.09
N LYS A 340 -36.07 18.72 6.42
CA LYS A 340 -36.09 17.49 7.24
C LYS A 340 -37.46 16.81 7.16
N GLN A 341 -38.54 17.59 7.22
CA GLN A 341 -39.91 17.06 7.09
C GLN A 341 -40.22 16.49 5.70
N GLU A 342 -39.73 17.09 4.62
CA GLU A 342 -39.89 16.52 3.27
C GLU A 342 -39.06 15.23 3.08
N ALA A 343 -37.86 15.17 3.64
CA ALA A 343 -37.04 13.97 3.68
C ALA A 343 -37.72 12.83 4.46
N GLU A 344 -38.33 13.13 5.61
CA GLU A 344 -39.12 12.16 6.39
C GLU A 344 -40.32 11.62 5.60
N LYS A 345 -40.97 12.45 4.77
CA LYS A 345 -42.11 12.01 3.92
C LYS A 345 -41.72 10.98 2.86
N ILE A 346 -40.46 10.97 2.41
CA ILE A 346 -39.93 9.95 1.49
C ILE A 346 -39.30 8.76 2.24
N GLY A 347 -39.45 8.70 3.56
CA GLY A 347 -39.05 7.58 4.40
C GLY A 347 -37.65 7.68 5.03
N ILE A 348 -37.00 8.85 4.98
CA ILE A 348 -35.72 9.06 5.67
C ILE A 348 -35.96 9.14 7.18
N VAL A 349 -35.24 8.33 7.95
CA VAL A 349 -35.26 8.33 9.41
C VAL A 349 -33.93 8.89 9.90
N TRP A 350 -33.98 9.93 10.72
CA TRP A 350 -32.78 10.57 11.30
C TRP A 350 -32.36 9.84 12.58
N ASP A 351 -31.07 9.57 12.74
CA ASP A 351 -30.53 9.04 13.99
C ASP A 351 -30.72 10.07 15.12
N GLN A 352 -31.42 9.69 16.19
CA GLN A 352 -31.64 10.59 17.32
C GLN A 352 -30.35 10.71 18.14
N VAL A 353 -29.66 11.85 18.02
CA VAL A 353 -28.55 12.20 18.88
C VAL A 353 -29.07 12.43 20.31
N GLY A 354 -28.89 11.47 21.20
CA GLY A 354 -28.99 11.68 22.66
C GLY A 354 -29.91 10.75 23.44
N GLU A 355 -30.71 9.87 22.81
CA GLU A 355 -31.34 8.79 23.55
C GLU A 355 -30.36 7.62 23.68
N PRO A 356 -30.01 7.18 24.90
CA PRO A 356 -29.27 5.92 25.04
C PRO A 356 -30.12 4.85 24.36
N ALA A 357 -29.52 4.13 23.42
CA ALA A 357 -30.17 3.02 22.75
C ALA A 357 -30.95 2.21 23.79
N PRO A 358 -32.26 1.96 23.59
CA PRO A 358 -33.02 1.14 24.53
C PRO A 358 -32.19 -0.11 24.81
N PRO A 359 -32.02 -0.49 26.10
CA PRO A 359 -31.11 -1.56 26.48
C PRO A 359 -31.38 -2.73 25.56
N ALA A 360 -30.33 -3.18 24.86
CA ALA A 360 -30.44 -4.24 23.89
C ALA A 360 -31.32 -5.34 24.49
N PRO A 361 -32.39 -5.79 23.79
CA PRO A 361 -33.22 -6.86 24.29
C PRO A 361 -32.27 -7.98 24.75
N PRO A 362 -32.49 -8.56 25.94
CA PRO A 362 -31.58 -9.54 26.50
C PRO A 362 -31.29 -10.54 25.41
N VAL A 363 -30.01 -10.71 25.08
CA VAL A 363 -29.54 -11.66 24.06
C VAL A 363 -30.16 -13.00 24.42
N THR A 364 -31.28 -13.33 23.79
CA THR A 364 -31.89 -14.63 23.92
C THR A 364 -30.91 -15.55 23.24
N GLU A 365 -30.24 -16.35 24.05
CA GLU A 365 -29.25 -17.34 23.65
C GLU A 365 -29.72 -18.10 22.41
N GLY A 366 -29.08 -17.78 21.30
CA GLY A 366 -29.40 -18.32 19.98
C GLY A 366 -28.37 -17.82 18.97
N LEU A 367 -27.09 -17.95 19.31
CA LEU A 367 -25.99 -17.65 18.40
C LEU A 367 -26.23 -18.36 17.07
N ASN A 368 -26.14 -17.60 15.98
CA ASN A 368 -26.18 -18.12 14.63
C ASN A 368 -25.16 -19.27 14.51
N PRO A 369 -25.60 -20.51 14.21
CA PRO A 369 -24.72 -21.68 14.25
C PRO A 369 -23.79 -21.74 13.03
N TYR A 370 -23.98 -20.87 12.04
CA TYR A 370 -23.21 -20.85 10.81
C TYR A 370 -22.01 -19.89 10.89
N HIS A 371 -21.02 -20.09 10.02
CA HIS A 371 -19.87 -19.19 9.95
C HIS A 371 -20.22 -17.96 9.10
N ARG A 372 -19.79 -16.76 9.53
CA ARG A 372 -20.15 -15.46 8.89
C ARG A 372 -19.85 -15.37 7.39
N GLU A 373 -18.95 -16.19 6.89
CA GLU A 373 -18.54 -16.24 5.48
C GLU A 373 -19.42 -17.17 4.62
N THR A 374 -20.39 -17.86 5.21
CA THR A 374 -21.27 -18.82 4.52
C THR A 374 -22.63 -18.20 4.21
N LEU A 375 -23.24 -18.63 3.10
CA LEU A 375 -24.58 -18.17 2.71
C LEU A 375 -25.62 -18.48 3.79
N ASP A 376 -25.50 -19.64 4.44
CA ASP A 376 -26.41 -20.10 5.50
C ASP A 376 -26.44 -19.15 6.71
N TYR A 377 -25.31 -18.49 7.02
CA TYR A 377 -25.27 -17.45 8.05
C TYR A 377 -26.19 -16.28 7.71
N TRP A 378 -26.13 -15.79 6.49
CA TRP A 378 -26.91 -14.62 6.07
C TRP A 378 -28.39 -14.93 5.85
N VAL A 379 -28.70 -16.14 5.37
CA VAL A 379 -30.08 -16.64 5.31
C VAL A 379 -30.67 -16.74 6.71
N TYR A 380 -29.94 -17.29 7.69
CA TYR A 380 -30.39 -17.36 9.09
C TYR A 380 -30.63 -15.97 9.70
N GLU A 381 -29.73 -14.99 9.48
CA GLU A 381 -29.95 -13.63 9.99
C GLU A 381 -31.16 -12.95 9.32
N LEU A 382 -31.38 -13.17 8.02
CA LEU A 382 -32.53 -12.62 7.30
C LEU A 382 -33.85 -13.20 7.81
N GLU A 383 -33.94 -14.53 7.95
CA GLU A 383 -35.13 -15.21 8.49
C GLU A 383 -35.42 -14.76 9.94
N ARG A 384 -34.39 -14.51 10.74
CA ARG A 384 -34.55 -13.98 12.11
C ARG A 384 -35.17 -12.58 12.08
N ILE A 385 -34.67 -11.69 11.23
CA ILE A 385 -35.18 -10.32 11.09
C ILE A 385 -36.63 -10.32 10.58
N GLU A 386 -36.95 -11.16 9.60
CA GLU A 386 -38.32 -11.30 9.08
C GLU A 386 -39.30 -11.79 10.16
N ALA A 387 -38.87 -12.71 11.03
CA ALA A 387 -39.67 -13.22 12.13
C ALA A 387 -39.90 -12.19 13.26
N GLU A 388 -38.98 -11.25 13.46
CA GLU A 388 -39.12 -10.14 14.41
C GLU A 388 -40.03 -9.01 13.88
N CYS A 389 -40.27 -8.97 12.57
CA CYS A 389 -41.07 -7.95 11.89
C CYS A 389 -42.53 -8.36 11.62
N GLN A 390 -42.96 -9.55 12.06
CA GLN A 390 -44.35 -10.02 12.05
C GLN A 390 -44.98 -9.91 13.44
#